data_AF-A0A1H2S8F9-F1
#
_entry.id   AF-A0A1H2S8F9-F1
#
_cell.length_a   1.000
_cell.length_b   1.000
_cell.length_c   1.000
_cell.angle_alpha   90.00
_cell.angle_beta   90.00
_cell.angle_gamma   90.00
#
_symmetry.space_group_name_H-M   'P 1'
#
loop_
_entity.id
_entity.type
_entity.pdbx_description
1 polymer ?
#
loop_
_entity_poly.entity_id
_entity_poly.type
_entity_poly.pdbx_seq_one_letter_code
_entity_poly.pdbx_strand_id
1 'polypeptide(L)'
;MNAAEMRQRIISNNIANVDTPKFKRSEVVFEQMLEQSMGGSNFQIIGKRTNGRHIPIGASSSVPGARIITDETSVMNNDINNVDIDREMSLLAKNQLNYNYYVQQINHEVKMMRLGIEGRA
;
A
#
# COMPACT_ATOMS: atom_id res chain seq x y z
N MET A 1 -4.24 0.63 -6.50
CA MET A 1 -5.72 0.58 -6.36
C MET A 1 -6.15 -0.33 -5.21
N ASN A 2 -5.88 -1.63 -5.26
CA ASN A 2 -6.28 -2.59 -4.20
C ASN A 2 -5.89 -2.19 -2.77
N ALA A 3 -4.69 -1.64 -2.57
CA ALA A 3 -4.25 -1.18 -1.25
C ALA A 3 -5.06 0.03 -0.72
N ALA A 4 -5.47 0.94 -1.60
CA ALA A 4 -6.29 2.10 -1.23
C ALA A 4 -7.73 1.68 -0.88
N GLU A 5 -8.29 0.69 -1.59
CA GLU A 5 -9.58 0.09 -1.23
C GLU A 5 -9.54 -0.64 0.10
N MET A 6 -8.45 -1.39 0.34
CA MET A 6 -8.25 -2.10 1.60
C MET A 6 -8.16 -1.11 2.77
N ARG A 7 -7.40 -0.01 2.60
CA ARG A 7 -7.37 1.10 3.57
C ARG A 7 -8.74 1.69 3.82
N GLN A 8 -9.50 1.96 2.76
CA GLN A 8 -10.85 2.52 2.89
C GLN A 8 -11.73 1.63 3.76
N ARG A 9 -11.72 0.31 3.52
CA ARG A 9 -12.50 -0.65 4.32
C ARG A 9 -12.07 -0.67 5.78
N ILE A 10 -10.76 -0.64 6.05
CA ILE A 10 -10.24 -0.66 7.41
C ILE A 10 -10.58 0.63 8.17
N ILE A 11 -10.42 1.80 7.53
CA ILE A 11 -10.80 3.08 8.13
C ILE A 11 -12.30 3.12 8.41
N SER A 12 -13.15 2.67 7.46
CA SER A 12 -14.60 2.58 7.69
C SER A 12 -14.95 1.62 8.83
N ASN A 13 -14.23 0.51 8.97
CA ASN A 13 -14.41 -0.43 10.07
C ASN A 13 -14.01 0.18 11.42
N ASN A 14 -12.91 0.95 11.47
CA ASN A 14 -12.49 1.67 12.68
C ASN A 14 -13.54 2.73 13.06
N ILE A 15 -13.98 3.55 12.11
CA ILE A 15 -15.01 4.59 12.35
C ILE A 15 -16.31 3.97 12.87
N ALA A 16 -16.76 2.85 12.27
CA ALA A 16 -17.98 2.17 12.71
C ALA A 16 -17.90 1.60 14.13
N ASN A 17 -16.69 1.34 14.64
CA ASN A 17 -16.46 0.76 15.97
C ASN A 17 -15.84 1.74 16.96
N VAL A 18 -15.89 3.05 16.70
CA VAL A 18 -15.34 4.06 17.60
C VAL A 18 -16.03 4.06 18.98
N ASP A 19 -17.31 3.74 19.04
CA ASP A 19 -18.07 3.67 20.30
C ASP A 19 -18.13 2.24 20.88
N THR A 20 -17.47 1.27 20.24
CA THR A 20 -17.48 -0.13 20.68
C THR A 20 -16.45 -0.34 21.80
N PRO A 21 -16.85 -0.72 23.03
CA PRO A 21 -15.90 -0.94 24.12
C PRO A 21 -14.88 -2.04 23.78
N LYS A 22 -13.63 -1.91 24.23
CA LYS A 22 -12.51 -2.84 23.98
C LYS A 22 -12.10 -3.03 22.51
N PHE A 23 -12.54 -2.18 21.58
CA PHE A 23 -12.16 -2.29 20.18
C PHE A 23 -10.70 -1.85 19.93
N LYS A 24 -9.99 -2.58 19.05
CA LYS A 24 -8.59 -2.31 18.69
C LYS A 24 -8.49 -1.87 17.22
N ARG A 25 -7.87 -0.71 17.03
CA ARG A 25 -7.63 -0.11 15.71
C ARG A 25 -6.78 -1.04 14.84
N SER A 26 -7.21 -1.23 13.61
CA SER A 26 -6.43 -1.92 12.58
C SER A 26 -5.93 -0.91 11.54
N GLU A 27 -4.75 -1.15 10.97
CA GLU A 27 -4.14 -0.30 9.95
C GLU A 27 -3.54 -1.15 8.83
N VAL A 28 -3.54 -0.62 7.61
CA VAL A 28 -2.93 -1.27 6.45
C VAL A 28 -1.51 -0.75 6.29
N VAL A 29 -0.52 -1.62 6.47
CA VAL A 29 0.90 -1.26 6.35
C VAL A 29 1.40 -1.71 4.97
N PHE A 30 0.98 -0.99 3.93
CA PHE A 30 1.37 -1.29 2.55
C PHE A 30 2.57 -0.46 2.09
N GLU A 31 2.59 0.85 2.33
CA GLU A 31 3.68 1.73 1.88
C GLU A 31 5.03 1.30 2.44
N GLN A 32 5.11 0.92 3.72
CA GLN A 32 6.36 0.46 4.33
C GLN A 32 6.87 -0.85 3.68
N MET A 33 5.97 -1.77 3.32
CA MET A 33 6.34 -3.00 2.61
C MET A 33 6.73 -2.72 1.16
N LEU A 34 6.03 -1.78 0.51
CA LEU A 34 6.34 -1.34 -0.84
C LEU A 34 7.70 -0.66 -0.89
N GLU A 35 7.97 0.31 0.00
CA GLU A 35 9.27 0.96 0.16
C GLU A 35 10.36 -0.05 0.51
N GLN A 36 10.09 -1.04 1.34
CA GLN A 36 11.06 -2.11 1.62
C GLN A 36 11.32 -2.98 0.38
N SER A 37 10.31 -3.21 -0.46
CA SER A 37 10.45 -3.94 -1.72
C SER A 37 11.08 -3.13 -2.86
N MET A 38 10.91 -1.80 -2.85
CA MET A 38 11.43 -0.87 -3.88
C MET A 38 12.81 -0.31 -3.51
N GLY A 39 13.03 0.03 -2.25
CA GLY A 39 14.31 0.46 -1.66
C GLY A 39 15.24 -0.71 -1.34
N GLY A 40 14.71 -1.94 -1.35
CA GLY A 40 15.50 -3.16 -1.46
C GLY A 40 16.09 -3.24 -2.86
N SER A 41 17.27 -2.66 -3.04
CA SER A 41 18.16 -2.83 -4.18
C SER A 41 18.60 -4.30 -4.35
N ASN A 42 17.66 -5.22 -4.57
CA ASN A 42 17.93 -6.48 -5.22
C ASN A 42 17.96 -6.20 -6.71
N PHE A 43 19.06 -5.59 -7.12
CA PHE A 43 19.59 -5.60 -8.47
C PHE A 43 19.70 -7.07 -8.89
N GLN A 44 18.61 -7.65 -9.39
CA GLN A 44 18.60 -9.04 -9.82
C GLN A 44 19.24 -9.10 -11.20
N ILE A 45 20.57 -9.09 -11.20
CA ILE A 45 21.39 -9.43 -12.36
C ILE A 45 20.93 -10.81 -12.84
N ILE A 46 20.27 -10.88 -13.99
CA ILE A 46 19.88 -12.17 -14.57
C ILE A 46 21.09 -12.71 -15.34
N GLY A 47 21.73 -13.75 -14.81
CA GLY A 47 22.86 -14.40 -15.47
C GLY A 47 22.40 -15.33 -16.61
N LYS A 48 22.98 -15.18 -17.81
CA LYS A 48 22.77 -16.16 -18.90
C LYS A 48 23.35 -17.52 -18.50
N ARG A 49 22.54 -18.59 -18.61
CA ARG A 49 22.99 -19.98 -18.43
C ARG A 49 23.33 -20.60 -19.77
N THR A 50 24.58 -20.99 -19.95
CA THR A 50 25.05 -21.76 -21.11
C THR A 50 24.97 -23.27 -20.89
N ASN A 51 24.90 -23.74 -19.64
CA ASN A 51 24.78 -25.16 -19.29
C ASN A 51 23.68 -25.40 -18.25
N GLY A 52 22.92 -26.50 -18.43
CA GLY A 52 21.79 -26.89 -17.58
C GLY A 52 22.16 -27.15 -16.11
N ARG A 53 23.42 -27.42 -15.78
CA ARG A 53 23.88 -27.63 -14.40
C ARG A 53 24.22 -26.36 -13.60
N HIS A 54 24.11 -25.16 -14.19
CA HIS A 54 24.46 -23.91 -13.49
C HIS A 54 23.37 -23.43 -12.51
N ILE A 55 23.72 -22.58 -11.54
CA ILE A 55 22.78 -22.02 -10.56
C ILE A 55 22.08 -20.77 -11.17
N PRO A 56 20.74 -20.59 -11.05
CA PRO A 56 20.03 -19.44 -11.61
C PRO A 56 20.29 -18.15 -10.81
N ILE A 57 20.51 -17.03 -11.51
CA ILE A 57 20.57 -15.69 -10.90
C ILE A 57 19.35 -14.89 -11.41
N GLY A 58 18.58 -14.27 -10.49
CA GLY A 58 17.44 -13.40 -10.79
C GLY A 58 16.05 -13.99 -10.54
N ALA A 59 15.84 -14.60 -9.36
CA ALA A 59 14.55 -15.15 -8.97
C ALA A 59 13.55 -14.04 -8.58
N SER A 60 12.64 -13.74 -9.52
CA SER A 60 11.28 -13.18 -9.36
C SER A 60 10.96 -12.61 -7.97
N SER A 61 11.17 -11.31 -7.79
CA SER A 61 10.59 -10.54 -6.69
C SER A 61 9.06 -10.54 -6.81
N SER A 62 8.39 -11.35 -6.01
CA SER A 62 6.95 -11.28 -5.81
C SER A 62 6.60 -9.97 -5.10
N VAL A 63 5.67 -9.21 -5.68
CA VAL A 63 5.13 -7.99 -5.07
C VAL A 63 4.43 -8.39 -3.75
N PRO A 64 4.84 -7.85 -2.58
CA PRO A 64 4.17 -8.16 -1.32
C PRO A 64 2.73 -7.63 -1.34
N GLY A 65 1.76 -8.48 -1.04
CA GLY A 65 0.37 -8.07 -0.82
C GLY A 65 0.23 -7.22 0.45
N ALA A 66 -0.71 -6.27 0.43
CA ALA A 66 -1.00 -5.42 1.58
C ALA A 66 -1.39 -6.25 2.82
N ARG A 67 -0.72 -6.03 3.95
CA ARG A 67 -0.97 -6.71 5.23
C ARG A 67 -1.64 -5.74 6.21
N ILE A 68 -2.66 -6.24 6.90
CA ILE A 68 -3.32 -5.52 8.00
C ILE A 68 -2.53 -5.82 9.28
N ILE A 69 -2.21 -4.78 10.05
CA ILE A 69 -1.62 -4.88 11.39
C ILE A 69 -2.63 -4.27 12.37
N THR A 70 -2.95 -5.00 13.44
CA THR A 70 -3.77 -4.51 14.54
C THR A 70 -2.86 -3.97 15.63
N ASP A 71 -3.08 -2.75 16.08
CA ASP A 71 -2.29 -2.14 17.15
C ASP A 71 -2.84 -2.61 18.52
N GLU A 72 -2.16 -3.59 19.12
CA GLU A 72 -2.56 -4.16 20.41
C GLU A 72 -2.01 -3.38 21.61
N THR A 73 -1.06 -2.46 21.40
CA THR A 73 -0.23 -1.90 22.49
C THR A 73 -0.76 -0.58 23.06
N SER A 74 -1.50 0.19 22.27
CA SER A 74 -2.03 1.48 22.70
C SER A 74 -3.43 1.34 23.32
N VAL A 75 -3.61 2.01 24.46
CA VAL A 75 -4.89 2.13 25.17
C VAL A 75 -5.21 3.61 25.21
N MET A 76 -6.20 4.05 24.44
CA MET A 76 -6.87 5.32 24.71
C MET A 76 -8.13 5.04 25.52
N ASN A 77 -8.52 6.00 26.36
CA ASN A 77 -9.72 5.98 27.20
C ASN A 77 -9.84 4.88 28.27
N ASN A 78 -10.73 5.17 29.23
CA ASN A 78 -11.11 4.32 30.37
C ASN A 78 -11.77 2.98 29.93
N ASP A 79 -12.19 2.89 28.65
CA ASP A 79 -12.93 1.76 28.07
C ASP A 79 -12.08 0.83 27.17
N ILE A 80 -10.75 1.02 27.16
CA ILE A 80 -9.78 0.16 26.45
C ILE A 80 -9.84 0.30 24.90
N ASN A 81 -10.55 1.31 24.38
CA ASN A 81 -10.69 1.57 22.94
C ASN A 81 -9.60 2.51 22.40
N ASN A 82 -8.87 2.09 21.35
CA ASN A 82 -7.77 2.86 20.76
C ASN A 82 -8.12 3.57 19.44
N VAL A 83 -9.40 3.70 19.10
CA VAL A 83 -9.85 4.42 17.88
C VAL A 83 -10.13 5.88 18.22
N ASP A 84 -9.57 6.77 17.42
CA ASP A 84 -9.82 8.21 17.46
C ASP A 84 -10.51 8.62 16.15
N ILE A 85 -11.75 9.12 16.24
CA ILE A 85 -12.56 9.49 15.08
C ILE A 85 -11.91 10.60 14.25
N ASP A 86 -11.29 11.59 14.88
CA ASP A 86 -10.69 12.74 14.18
C ASP A 86 -9.46 12.27 13.40
N ARG A 87 -8.70 11.35 13.99
CA ARG A 87 -7.57 10.69 13.31
C ARG A 87 -8.04 9.83 12.14
N GLU A 88 -9.05 8.98 12.31
CA GLU A 88 -9.58 8.13 11.25
C GLU A 88 -10.15 8.95 10.08
N MET A 89 -10.84 10.05 10.37
CA MET A 89 -11.35 10.99 9.36
C MET A 89 -10.23 11.68 8.59
N SER A 90 -9.15 12.06 9.28
CA SER A 90 -7.95 12.63 8.64
C SER A 90 -7.28 11.61 7.71
N LEU A 91 -7.20 10.34 8.14
CA LEU A 91 -6.66 9.24 7.32
C LEU A 91 -7.55 8.91 6.12
N LEU A 92 -8.88 9.00 6.28
CA LEU A 92 -9.85 8.85 5.19
C LEU A 92 -9.61 9.89 4.10
N ALA A 93 -9.51 11.16 4.49
CA ALA A 93 -9.23 12.25 3.57
C ALA A 93 -7.89 12.07 2.84
N LYS A 94 -6.84 11.67 3.58
CA LYS A 94 -5.54 11.34 3.00
C LYS A 94 -5.62 10.21 1.97
N ASN A 95 -6.34 9.12 2.28
CA ASN A 95 -6.52 8.00 1.36
C ASN A 95 -7.24 8.43 0.07
N GLN A 96 -8.26 9.29 0.19
CA GLN A 96 -8.99 9.84 -0.95
C GLN A 96 -8.09 10.71 -1.85
N LEU A 97 -7.27 11.58 -1.26
CA LEU A 97 -6.31 12.40 -2.01
C LEU A 97 -5.27 11.55 -2.73
N ASN A 98 -4.71 10.56 -2.04
CA ASN A 98 -3.75 9.63 -2.64
C ASN A 98 -4.35 8.84 -3.81
N TYR A 99 -5.59 8.35 -3.66
CA TYR A 99 -6.28 7.66 -4.74
C TYR A 99 -6.42 8.55 -5.97
N ASN A 100 -6.92 9.78 -5.79
CA ASN A 100 -7.07 10.74 -6.88
C ASN A 100 -5.73 11.06 -7.56
N TYR A 101 -4.67 11.23 -6.77
CA TYR A 101 -3.32 11.45 -7.28
C TYR A 101 -2.84 10.26 -8.14
N TYR A 102 -3.01 9.02 -7.66
CA TYR A 102 -2.63 7.83 -8.43
C TYR A 102 -3.38 7.71 -9.75
N VAL A 103 -4.69 8.01 -9.76
CA VAL A 103 -5.49 8.04 -11.00
C VAL A 103 -4.95 9.09 -11.97
N GLN A 104 -4.64 10.29 -11.49
CA GLN A 104 -4.08 11.36 -12.32
C GLN A 104 -2.72 10.97 -12.90
N GLN A 105 -1.84 10.37 -12.11
CA GLN A 105 -0.53 9.91 -12.57
C GLN A 105 -0.65 8.82 -13.65
N ILE A 106 -1.51 7.82 -13.46
CA ILE A 106 -1.76 6.79 -14.47
C ILE A 106 -2.27 7.40 -15.77
N ASN A 107 -3.22 8.34 -15.69
CA ASN A 107 -3.73 9.03 -16.86
C ASN A 107 -2.65 9.86 -17.57
N HIS A 108 -1.75 10.48 -16.81
CA HIS A 108 -0.60 11.21 -17.33
C HIS A 108 0.35 10.28 -18.08
N GLU A 109 0.76 9.16 -17.48
CA GLU A 109 1.63 8.16 -18.09
C GLU A 109 1.04 7.58 -19.39
N VAL A 110 -0.26 7.24 -19.37
CA VAL A 110 -0.96 6.76 -20.58
C VAL A 110 -0.97 7.83 -21.67
N LYS A 111 -1.17 9.11 -21.30
CA LYS A 111 -1.10 10.24 -22.25
C LYS A 111 0.30 10.39 -22.84
N MET A 112 1.34 10.30 -22.02
CA MET A 112 2.73 10.38 -22.47
C MET A 112 3.12 9.21 -23.37
N MET A 113 2.69 8.00 -23.03
CA MET A 113 2.89 6.81 -23.86
C MET A 113 2.19 6.96 -25.22
N ARG A 114 0.94 7.44 -25.24
CA ARG A 114 0.21 7.74 -26.49
C ARG A 114 0.92 8.80 -27.32
N LEU A 115 1.38 9.89 -26.70
CA LEU A 115 2.12 10.94 -27.37
C LEU A 115 3.40 10.40 -28.03
N GLY A 116 4.15 9.54 -27.31
CA GLY A 116 5.35 8.89 -27.83
C GLY A 116 5.09 7.92 -28.97
N ILE A 117 3.95 7.22 -28.96
CA ILE A 117 3.54 6.30 -30.04
C ILE A 117 3.00 7.06 -31.27
N GLU A 118 2.22 8.13 -31.06
CA GLU A 118 1.61 8.92 -32.14
C GLU A 118 2.62 9.86 -32.83
N GLY A 119 3.77 10.14 -32.20
CA GLY A 119 4.92 10.75 -32.86
C GLY A 119 4.63 12.11 -33.50
N ARG A 120 3.80 12.95 -32.86
CA ARG A 120 3.60 14.34 -33.28
C ARG A 120 4.24 15.28 -32.28
N ALA A 121 5.36 15.87 -32.71
CA ALA A 121 5.98 17.04 -32.10
C ALA A 121 5.13 18.29 -32.33
#